data_AF-A9BUS3-F1
#
_entry.id   AF-A9BUS3-F1
#
_cell.length_a   1.000
_cell.length_b   1.000
_cell.length_c   1.000
_cell.angle_alpha   90.00
_cell.angle_beta   90.00
_cell.angle_gamma   90.00
#
_symmetry.space_group_name_H-M   'P 1'
#
loop_
_entity.id
_entity.type
_entity.pdbx_description
1 polymer ?
#
loop_
_entity_poly.entity_id
_entity_poly.type
_entity_poly.pdbx_seq_one_letter_code
_entity_poly.pdbx_strand_id
1 'polypeptide(L)'
;MPGTDIEGVSPDPADPEPTIARELLLEIAQRTPGYRAWQQPVWLTHCNTPCVFLGHADRQAVEPFLAEVLPDIEGSYRNDAQWMLERMSTDGMISGCLFQCVHCGRHRLHMDVG
;
A
#
# COMPACT_ATOMS: atom_id res chain seq x y z
N MET A 1 18.48 -2.41 10.46
CA MET A 1 17.71 -1.30 9.86
C MET A 1 16.28 -1.80 9.76
N PRO A 2 15.27 -1.11 10.30
CA PRO A 2 13.89 -1.51 10.04
C PRO A 2 13.65 -1.25 8.55
N GLY A 3 13.60 -2.33 7.77
CA GLY A 3 13.41 -2.26 6.33
C GLY A 3 11.99 -1.81 6.05
N THR A 4 11.83 -0.81 5.19
CA THR A 4 10.54 -0.56 4.57
C THR A 4 10.33 -1.66 3.54
N ASP A 5 9.36 -2.56 3.78
CA ASP A 5 9.00 -3.58 2.80
C ASP A 5 8.29 -2.90 1.64
N ILE A 6 8.90 -2.94 0.45
CA ILE A 6 8.34 -2.37 -0.78
C ILE A 6 7.92 -3.55 -1.65
N GLU A 7 6.68 -3.52 -2.15
CA GLU A 7 6.14 -4.58 -2.99
C GLU A 7 7.06 -4.83 -4.20
N GLY A 8 7.56 -6.06 -4.33
CA GLY A 8 8.45 -6.46 -5.42
C GLY A 8 9.91 -6.04 -5.28
N VAL A 9 10.34 -5.55 -4.11
CA VAL A 9 11.74 -5.20 -3.84
C VAL A 9 12.31 -6.17 -2.82
N SER A 10 13.16 -7.09 -3.30
CA SER A 10 13.90 -7.99 -2.44
C SER A 10 15.19 -7.30 -1.96
N PRO A 11 15.55 -7.39 -0.66
CA PRO A 11 16.83 -6.88 -0.17
C PRO A 11 18.01 -7.79 -0.55
N ASP A 12 17.74 -8.96 -1.14
CA ASP A 12 18.78 -9.90 -1.54
C ASP A 12 19.45 -9.46 -2.85
N PRO A 13 20.78 -9.26 -2.87
CA PRO A 13 21.51 -8.89 -4.08
C PRO A 13 21.53 -9.99 -5.16
N ALA A 14 21.05 -11.21 -4.85
CA ALA A 14 20.88 -12.29 -5.82
C ALA A 14 19.51 -12.29 -6.52
N ASP A 15 18.56 -11.48 -6.06
CA ASP A 15 17.24 -11.31 -6.68
C ASP A 15 17.36 -10.40 -7.92
N PRO A 16 16.49 -10.55 -8.94
CA PRO A 16 16.36 -9.58 -10.02
C PRO A 16 16.31 -8.13 -9.52
N GLU A 17 16.97 -7.24 -10.27
CA GLU A 17 16.97 -5.82 -9.94
C GLU A 17 15.53 -5.32 -9.79
N PRO A 18 15.24 -4.56 -8.72
CA PRO A 18 13.90 -4.07 -8.49
C PRO A 18 13.47 -3.22 -9.68
N THR A 19 12.23 -3.40 -10.12
CA THR A 19 11.69 -2.68 -11.28
C THR A 19 11.53 -1.17 -11.02
N ILE A 20 11.88 -0.70 -9.83
CA ILE A 20 11.73 0.67 -9.33
C ILE A 20 13.09 1.36 -9.27
N ALA A 21 13.15 2.62 -9.71
CA ALA A 21 14.38 3.40 -9.69
C ALA A 21 14.94 3.52 -8.27
N ARG A 22 16.26 3.34 -8.14
CA ARG A 22 16.97 3.35 -6.86
C ARG A 22 16.81 4.66 -6.09
N GLU A 23 16.67 5.80 -6.78
CA GLU A 23 16.44 7.10 -6.14
C GLU A 23 15.12 7.13 -5.37
N LEU A 24 14.08 6.50 -5.93
CA LEU A 24 12.75 6.42 -5.31
C LEU A 24 12.76 5.49 -4.08
N LEU A 25 13.52 4.39 -4.14
CA LEU A 25 13.75 3.52 -2.97
C LEU A 25 14.47 4.26 -1.84
N LEU A 26 15.46 5.08 -2.19
CA LEU A 26 16.19 5.91 -1.24
C LEU A 26 15.31 7.01 -0.64
N GLU A 27 14.43 7.63 -1.44
CA GLU A 27 13.44 8.60 -0.95
C GLU A 27 12.49 7.95 0.07
N ILE A 28 11.92 6.77 -0.22
CA ILE A 28 11.06 6.06 0.75
C ILE A 28 11.82 5.71 2.03
N ALA A 29 13.01 5.12 1.89
CA ALA A 29 13.82 4.68 3.03
C ALA A 29 14.34 5.83 3.90
N GLN A 30 14.56 7.02 3.33
CA GLN A 30 15.13 8.17 4.04
C GLN A 30 14.09 9.22 4.46
N ARG A 31 13.00 9.40 3.71
CA ARG A 31 12.02 10.49 3.93
C ARG A 31 10.70 10.03 4.49
N THR A 32 10.36 8.76 4.38
CA THR A 32 9.17 8.26 5.05
C THR A 32 9.58 7.56 6.34
N PRO A 33 9.51 8.23 7.52
CA PRO A 33 9.41 7.46 8.76
C PRO A 33 8.15 6.61 8.59
N GLY A 34 8.31 5.28 8.52
CA GLY A 34 7.23 4.35 8.16
C GLY A 34 5.89 4.78 8.74
N TYR A 35 4.87 4.88 7.89
CA TYR A 35 3.54 5.25 8.36
C TYR A 35 3.11 4.26 9.43
N ARG A 36 2.38 4.73 10.46
CA ARG A 36 1.88 3.85 11.51
C ARG A 36 0.91 2.85 10.88
N ALA A 37 1.35 1.61 10.81
CA ALA A 37 0.56 0.44 10.49
C ALA A 37 0.61 -0.52 11.69
N TRP A 38 -0.45 -1.28 11.88
CA TRP A 38 -0.48 -2.38 12.85
C TRP A 38 0.36 -3.57 12.34
N GLN A 39 0.35 -3.82 11.03
CA GLN A 39 1.22 -4.76 10.32
C GLN A 39 2.57 -4.13 9.92
N GLN A 40 3.45 -4.92 9.28
CA GLN A 40 4.63 -4.37 8.61
C GLN A 40 4.16 -3.38 7.51
N PRO A 41 4.68 -2.14 7.45
CA PRO A 41 4.27 -1.17 6.45
C PRO A 41 4.72 -1.62 5.06
N VAL A 42 3.76 -1.90 4.18
CA VAL A 42 4.02 -2.30 2.79
C VAL A 42 3.81 -1.10 1.86
N TRP A 43 4.85 -0.75 1.10
CA TRP A 43 4.74 0.29 0.10
C TRP A 43 4.26 -0.28 -1.24
N LEU A 44 3.09 0.17 -1.69
CA LEU A 44 2.54 -0.24 -2.99
C LEU A 44 3.21 0.48 -4.16
N THR A 45 3.32 -0.23 -5.27
CA THR A 45 4.06 0.23 -6.45
C THR A 45 3.18 0.07 -7.69
N HIS A 46 3.31 0.99 -8.64
CA HIS A 46 2.56 0.98 -9.87
C HIS A 46 3.34 1.73 -10.96
N CYS A 47 3.25 1.28 -12.22
CA CYS A 47 4.03 1.85 -13.32
C CYS A 47 5.55 1.95 -13.02
N ASN A 48 6.12 0.95 -12.35
CA ASN A 48 7.56 0.92 -12.00
C ASN A 48 8.00 2.04 -11.04
N THR A 49 7.05 2.62 -10.31
CA THR A 49 7.31 3.68 -9.33
C THR A 49 6.54 3.43 -8.06
N PRO A 50 7.05 3.87 -6.90
CA PRO A 50 6.27 3.80 -5.68
C PRO A 50 5.10 4.76 -5.76
N CYS A 51 3.95 4.29 -5.31
CA CYS A 51 2.79 5.15 -5.19
C CYS A 51 2.96 6.10 -4.00
N VAL A 52 2.40 7.30 -4.09
CA VAL A 52 2.35 8.26 -2.99
C VAL A 52 1.32 7.80 -1.99
N PHE A 53 1.72 7.65 -0.74
CA PHE A 53 0.79 7.40 0.36
C PHE A 53 -0.05 8.66 0.61
N LEU A 54 -1.36 8.55 0.44
CA LEU A 54 -2.31 9.63 0.67
C LEU A 54 -2.77 9.69 2.13
N GLY A 55 -2.80 8.55 2.82
CA GLY A 55 -3.26 8.44 4.20
C GLY A 55 -4.05 7.17 4.46
N HIS A 56 -4.51 7.04 5.71
CA HIS A 56 -5.49 6.03 6.08
C HIS A 56 -6.88 6.44 5.56
N ALA A 57 -7.55 5.48 4.95
CA ALA A 57 -8.85 5.60 4.33
C ALA A 57 -9.81 4.59 4.96
N ASP A 58 -11.05 5.02 5.17
CA ASP A 58 -12.17 4.15 5.51
C ASP A 58 -12.96 3.78 4.25
N ARG A 59 -14.06 3.03 4.44
CA ARG A 59 -14.97 2.65 3.35
C ARG A 59 -15.42 3.85 2.52
N GLN A 60 -15.70 4.99 3.16
CA GLN A 60 -16.24 6.16 2.48
C GLN A 60 -15.17 6.88 1.67
N ALA A 61 -13.95 6.95 2.18
CA ALA A 61 -12.81 7.52 1.48
C ALA A 61 -12.40 6.69 0.25
N VAL A 62 -12.54 5.35 0.30
CA VAL A 62 -12.23 4.49 -0.85
C VAL A 62 -13.41 4.25 -1.79
N GLU A 63 -14.64 4.56 -1.39
CA GLU A 63 -15.86 4.42 -2.21
C GLU A 63 -15.72 4.97 -3.64
N PRO A 64 -15.20 6.19 -3.88
CA PRO A 64 -15.00 6.70 -5.24
C PRO A 64 -13.95 5.94 -6.05
N PHE A 65 -13.01 5.28 -5.40
CA PHE A 65 -11.92 4.52 -6.03
C PHE A 65 -12.14 3.01 -5.92
N LEU A 66 -13.31 2.59 -5.45
CA LEU A 66 -13.58 1.21 -5.06
C LEU A 66 -13.33 0.23 -6.21
N ALA A 67 -13.70 0.62 -7.43
CA ALA A 67 -13.46 -0.19 -8.64
C ALA A 67 -11.96 -0.36 -8.97
N GLU A 68 -11.11 0.59 -8.60
CA GLU A 68 -9.66 0.52 -8.81
C GLU A 68 -8.98 -0.33 -7.74
N VAL A 69 -9.44 -0.21 -6.49
CA VAL A 69 -8.84 -0.86 -5.31
C VAL A 69 -9.46 -2.21 -4.97
N LEU A 70 -10.61 -2.55 -5.54
CA LEU A 70 -11.28 -3.84 -5.40
C LEU A 70 -10.32 -5.04 -5.56
N PRO A 71 -9.51 -5.12 -6.63
CA PRO A 71 -8.57 -6.23 -6.79
C PRO A 71 -7.51 -6.30 -5.68
N ASP A 72 -7.15 -5.17 -5.06
CA ASP A 72 -6.21 -5.15 -3.95
C ASP A 72 -6.84 -5.66 -2.66
N ILE A 73 -8.12 -5.32 -2.44
CA ILE A 73 -8.88 -5.82 -1.28
C ILE A 73 -9.17 -7.31 -1.45
N GLU A 74 -9.58 -7.74 -2.64
CA GLU A 74 -9.82 -9.15 -2.96
C GLU A 74 -8.55 -9.99 -2.85
N GLY A 75 -7.40 -9.46 -3.27
CA GLY A 75 -6.10 -10.11 -3.12
C GLY A 75 -5.56 -10.11 -1.68
N SER A 76 -6.25 -9.46 -0.75
CA SER A 76 -5.85 -9.34 0.66
C SER A 76 -6.48 -10.46 1.52
N TYR A 77 -6.68 -10.17 2.81
CA TYR A 77 -7.10 -11.13 3.82
C TYR A 77 -8.43 -11.83 3.46
N ARG A 78 -8.39 -13.17 3.43
CA ARG A 78 -9.55 -14.09 3.28
C ARG A 78 -10.32 -13.98 1.96
N ASN A 79 -9.90 -13.16 0.99
CA ASN A 79 -10.63 -12.98 -0.28
C ASN A 79 -12.07 -12.44 -0.08
N ASP A 80 -12.34 -11.78 1.05
CA ASP A 80 -13.69 -11.38 1.47
C ASP A 80 -13.80 -9.85 1.54
N ALA A 81 -13.75 -9.23 0.36
CA ALA A 81 -13.63 -7.78 0.22
C ALA A 81 -14.82 -7.03 0.84
N GLN A 82 -16.04 -7.55 0.72
CA GLN A 82 -17.22 -6.93 1.33
C GLN A 82 -17.09 -6.87 2.85
N TRP A 83 -16.75 -7.99 3.49
CA TRP A 83 -16.60 -8.04 4.94
C TRP A 83 -15.52 -7.08 5.45
N MET A 84 -14.42 -6.96 4.70
CA MET A 84 -13.35 -6.02 5.04
C MET A 84 -13.80 -4.56 4.89
N LEU A 85 -14.48 -4.23 3.79
CA LEU A 85 -15.01 -2.88 3.53
C LEU A 85 -16.04 -2.47 4.59
N GLU A 86 -16.92 -3.38 5.01
CA GLU A 86 -17.94 -3.11 6.03
C GLU A 86 -17.34 -2.83 7.41
N ARG A 87 -16.18 -3.43 7.70
CA ARG A 87 -15.48 -3.30 8.99
C ARG A 87 -14.33 -2.31 8.96
N MET A 88 -14.09 -1.69 7.80
CA MET A 88 -13.02 -0.72 7.60
C MET A 88 -13.35 0.58 8.30
N SER A 89 -12.45 1.03 9.17
CA SER A 89 -12.53 2.29 9.89
C SER A 89 -11.12 2.81 10.15
N THR A 90 -10.93 4.12 10.07
CA THR A 90 -9.64 4.78 10.33
C THR A 90 -9.16 4.61 11.77
N ASP A 91 -10.07 4.39 12.73
CA ASP A 91 -9.77 4.11 14.15
C ASP A 91 -10.05 2.64 14.53
N GLY A 92 -10.36 1.80 13.53
CA GLY A 92 -10.76 0.41 13.74
C GLY A 92 -9.62 -0.59 13.72
N MET A 93 -9.99 -1.86 13.88
CA MET A 93 -9.07 -3.00 13.69
C MET A 93 -8.69 -3.21 12.21
N ILE A 94 -9.50 -2.69 11.28
CA ILE A 94 -9.26 -2.77 9.84
C ILE A 94 -9.20 -1.36 9.30
N SER A 95 -8.05 -0.95 8.76
CA SER A 95 -7.88 0.35 8.11
C SER A 95 -7.30 0.17 6.72
N GLY A 96 -7.72 0.99 5.76
CA GLY A 96 -7.15 0.98 4.42
C GLY A 96 -6.01 2.00 4.32
N CYS A 97 -4.86 1.62 3.80
CA CYS A 97 -3.77 2.54 3.44
C CYS A 97 -3.90 2.90 1.97
N LEU A 98 -4.32 4.12 1.67
CA LEU A 98 -4.56 4.57 0.30
C LEU A 98 -3.29 5.11 -0.33
N PHE A 99 -3.00 4.64 -1.53
CA PHE A 99 -1.85 5.03 -2.34
C PHE A 99 -2.30 5.50 -3.72
N GLN A 100 -1.57 6.46 -4.30
CA GLN A 100 -1.83 6.98 -5.64
C GLN A 100 -0.57 6.94 -6.49
N CYS A 101 -0.68 6.39 -7.71
CA CYS A 101 0.42 6.37 -8.66
C CYS A 101 0.66 7.79 -9.22
N VAL A 102 1.90 8.28 -9.13
CA VAL A 102 2.27 9.61 -9.66
C VAL A 102 2.33 9.67 -11.19
N HIS A 103 2.42 8.51 -11.86
CA HIS A 103 2.51 8.45 -13.32
C HIS A 103 1.15 8.44 -14.01
N CYS A 104 0.22 7.62 -13.52
CA CYS A 104 -1.10 7.45 -14.15
C CYS A 104 -2.29 7.91 -13.30
N GLY A 105 -2.06 8.30 -12.04
CA GLY A 105 -3.11 8.71 -11.11
C GLY A 105 -3.95 7.57 -10.54
N ARG A 106 -3.63 6.30 -10.86
CA ARG A 106 -4.38 5.13 -10.37
C ARG A 106 -4.21 4.95 -8.87
N HIS A 107 -5.31 4.60 -8.21
CA HIS A 107 -5.35 4.36 -6.78
C HIS A 107 -5.12 2.89 -6.47
N ARG A 108 -4.39 2.64 -5.39
CA ARG A 108 -4.07 1.31 -4.85
C ARG A 108 -4.35 1.33 -3.36
N LEU A 109 -4.83 0.24 -2.81
CA LEU A 109 -5.17 0.17 -1.38
C LEU A 109 -4.47 -1.01 -0.73
N HIS A 110 -3.79 -0.77 0.38
CA HIS A 110 -3.27 -1.84 1.22
C HIS A 110 -4.14 -1.96 2.46
N MET A 111 -4.67 -3.15 2.74
CA MET A 111 -5.49 -3.36 3.94
C MET A 111 -4.59 -3.67 5.13
N ASP A 112 -4.62 -2.80 6.14
CA ASP A 112 -3.91 -2.99 7.40
C ASP A 112 -4.90 -3.48 8.45
N VAL A 113 -4.69 -4.73 8.88
CA VAL A 113 -5.54 -5.45 9.83
C VAL A 113 -4.74 -5.71 11.10
N GLY A 114 -5.16 -5.09 12.21
CA GLY A 114 -4.56 -5.25 13.53
C GLY A 114 -4.95 -6.51 14.27
#